data_AF-A0A960J9A2-F1
#
_entry.id   AF-A0A960J9A2-F1
#
_cell.length_a   1.000
_cell.length_b   1.000
_cell.length_c   1.000
_cell.angle_alpha   90.00
_cell.angle_beta   90.00
_cell.angle_gamma   90.00
#
_symmetry.space_group_name_H-M   'P 1'
#
loop_
_entity.id
_entity.type
_entity.pdbx_description
1 polymer ?
#
loop_
_entity_poly.entity_id
_entity_poly.type
_entity_poly.pdbx_seq_one_letter_code
_entity_poly.pdbx_strand_id
1 'polypeptide(L)'
;MRRKTISRAAATAVFVFFTSATGFALERPGVEFQIFQFPANAIPRIDGDASDWDMVPDSYVIGSDQLRDTVVHEGAKVDPRSLDVKVKVGWVKGINQLYFLYEAYDDYWDFALANRHNDIFEVVVDGDLSGGP
;
A
#
# COMPACT_ATOMS: atom_id res chain seq x y z
N MET A 1 74.16 5.47 -26.33
CA MET A 1 73.47 4.21 -25.98
C MET A 1 72.09 4.55 -25.40
N ARG A 2 71.02 4.14 -26.10
CA ARG A 2 69.59 4.00 -25.75
C ARG A 2 68.88 4.95 -24.75
N ARG A 3 67.86 5.66 -25.28
CA ARG A 3 66.69 6.24 -24.58
C ARG A 3 66.00 5.24 -23.66
N LYS A 4 65.45 5.71 -22.53
CA LYS A 4 64.16 5.24 -21.99
C LYS A 4 63.35 6.40 -21.40
N THR A 5 62.40 6.88 -22.19
CA THR A 5 61.24 7.66 -21.78
C THR A 5 60.36 6.80 -20.87
N ILE A 6 60.02 7.28 -19.68
CA ILE A 6 58.99 6.67 -18.83
C ILE A 6 57.74 7.54 -18.99
N SER A 7 56.82 7.08 -19.84
CA SER A 7 55.47 7.60 -19.96
C SER A 7 54.70 7.26 -18.68
N ARG A 8 54.31 8.28 -17.92
CA ARG A 8 53.28 8.13 -16.88
C ARG A 8 51.93 8.09 -17.58
N ALA A 9 51.34 6.91 -17.71
CA ALA A 9 49.94 6.78 -18.08
C ALA A 9 49.10 7.35 -16.93
N ALA A 10 48.40 8.45 -17.17
CA ALA A 10 47.40 8.96 -16.24
C ALA A 10 46.16 8.06 -16.35
N ALA A 11 45.89 7.27 -15.32
CA ALA A 11 44.64 6.53 -15.22
C ALA A 11 43.54 7.52 -14.82
N THR A 12 42.70 7.92 -15.78
CA THR A 12 41.50 8.70 -15.54
C THR A 12 40.48 7.83 -14.81
N ALA A 13 40.31 8.05 -13.51
CA ALA A 13 39.23 7.44 -12.74
C ALA A 13 37.90 8.10 -13.16
N VAL A 14 37.05 7.35 -13.88
CA VAL A 14 35.67 7.77 -14.17
C VAL A 14 34.85 7.47 -12.92
N PHE A 15 34.53 8.51 -12.15
CA PHE A 15 33.53 8.44 -11.09
C PHE A 15 32.14 8.47 -11.74
N VAL A 16 31.50 7.31 -11.88
CA VAL A 16 30.08 7.23 -12.23
C VAL A 16 29.28 7.60 -10.98
N PHE A 17 28.75 8.82 -10.96
CA PHE A 17 27.74 9.22 -9.99
C PHE A 17 26.43 8.52 -10.36
N PHE A 18 26.10 7.43 -9.67
CA PHE A 18 24.73 6.94 -9.65
C PHE A 18 23.91 7.94 -8.83
N THR A 19 23.28 8.89 -9.50
CA THR A 19 22.18 9.64 -8.90
C THR A 19 21.04 8.66 -8.71
N SER A 20 20.87 8.15 -7.50
CA SER A 20 19.65 7.45 -7.09
C SER A 20 18.50 8.42 -7.36
N ALA A 21 17.71 8.14 -8.41
CA ALA A 21 16.45 8.82 -8.61
C ALA A 21 15.61 8.50 -7.38
N THR A 22 15.46 9.46 -6.48
CA THR A 22 14.48 9.40 -5.41
C THR A 22 13.12 9.30 -6.08
N GLY A 23 12.55 8.10 -6.09
CA GLY A 23 11.25 7.84 -6.69
C GLY A 23 10.19 8.72 -6.04
N PHE A 24 9.54 9.57 -6.83
CA PHE A 24 8.33 10.31 -6.46
C PHE A 24 7.07 9.42 -6.56
N ALA A 25 7.20 8.10 -6.35
CA ALA A 25 6.15 7.12 -6.66
C ALA A 25 5.06 7.01 -5.58
N LEU A 26 5.23 7.64 -4.42
CA LEU A 26 4.25 7.56 -3.33
C LEU A 26 3.17 8.64 -3.50
N GLU A 27 1.92 8.19 -3.63
CA GLU A 27 0.73 9.07 -3.64
C GLU A 27 0.63 9.92 -2.35
N ARG A 28 1.10 9.39 -1.21
CA ARG A 28 1.09 10.08 0.09
C ARG A 28 2.48 10.07 0.74
N PRO A 29 3.40 10.98 0.32
CA PRO A 29 4.73 11.05 0.90
C PRO A 29 4.68 11.30 2.42
N GLY A 30 5.46 10.53 3.18
CA GLY A 30 5.57 10.66 4.64
C GLY A 30 4.42 10.03 5.43
N VAL A 31 3.49 9.32 4.78
CA VAL A 31 2.45 8.52 5.43
C VAL A 31 2.79 7.04 5.30
N GLU A 32 2.75 6.33 6.43
CA GLU A 32 2.95 4.89 6.49
C GLU A 32 1.73 4.24 7.14
N PHE A 33 1.19 3.21 6.48
CA PHE A 33 0.14 2.37 7.04
C PHE A 33 0.74 1.06 7.53
N GLN A 34 0.37 0.66 8.74
CA GLN A 34 0.90 -0.56 9.34
C GLN A 34 0.15 -1.78 8.79
N ILE A 35 0.91 -2.83 8.46
CA ILE A 35 0.36 -4.13 8.06
C ILE A 35 0.71 -5.15 9.14
N PHE A 36 -0.28 -5.86 9.67
CA PHE A 36 -0.08 -6.81 10.75
C PHE A 36 0.51 -8.13 10.24
N GLN A 37 1.53 -8.68 10.92
CA GLN A 37 2.02 -10.02 10.61
C GLN A 37 1.32 -11.04 11.53
N PHE A 38 0.41 -11.81 10.96
CA PHE A 38 -0.18 -12.97 11.63
C PHE A 38 0.86 -14.09 11.79
N PRO A 39 0.83 -14.82 12.91
CA PRO A 39 1.63 -16.03 13.05
C PRO A 39 1.11 -17.12 12.10
N ALA A 40 1.98 -18.05 11.72
CA ALA A 40 1.67 -19.10 10.74
C ALA A 40 0.49 -20.02 11.13
N ASN A 41 0.13 -20.06 12.42
CA ASN A 41 -0.96 -20.85 12.97
C ASN A 41 -2.25 -20.05 13.26
N ALA A 42 -2.31 -18.77 12.86
CA ALA A 42 -3.50 -17.93 12.97
C ALA A 42 -3.79 -17.28 11.61
N ILE A 43 -4.04 -18.12 10.62
CA ILE A 43 -4.40 -17.68 9.27
C ILE A 43 -5.85 -17.18 9.30
N PRO A 44 -6.15 -15.92 8.94
CA PRO A 44 -7.51 -15.42 8.90
C PRO A 44 -8.37 -16.20 7.89
N ARG A 45 -9.61 -16.49 8.27
CA ARG A 45 -10.59 -17.15 7.41
C ARG A 45 -11.30 -16.14 6.51
N ILE A 46 -11.73 -16.61 5.34
CA ILE A 46 -12.51 -15.82 4.38
C ILE A 46 -13.98 -16.25 4.47
N ASP A 47 -14.61 -15.92 5.60
CA ASP A 47 -15.99 -16.32 5.93
C ASP A 47 -16.87 -15.15 6.43
N GLY A 48 -16.30 -13.94 6.52
CA GLY A 48 -16.99 -12.75 7.00
C GLY A 48 -17.06 -12.62 8.51
N ASP A 49 -16.46 -13.54 9.28
CA ASP A 49 -16.30 -13.44 10.73
C ASP A 49 -15.00 -12.69 11.05
N ALA A 50 -15.12 -11.55 11.73
CA ALA A 50 -13.98 -10.70 12.06
C ALA A 50 -13.16 -11.19 13.26
N SER A 51 -13.59 -12.23 13.99
CA SER A 51 -12.95 -12.66 15.25
C SER A 51 -11.47 -13.06 15.12
N ASP A 52 -11.03 -13.54 13.95
CA ASP A 52 -9.62 -13.86 13.70
C ASP A 52 -8.72 -12.60 13.81
N TRP A 53 -9.31 -11.40 13.68
CA TRP A 53 -8.63 -10.10 13.71
C TRP A 53 -8.63 -9.42 15.07
N ASP A 54 -9.23 -10.01 16.10
CA ASP A 54 -9.29 -9.44 17.46
C ASP A 54 -7.89 -9.18 18.07
N MET A 55 -6.88 -9.92 17.61
CA MET A 55 -5.49 -9.72 18.01
C MET A 55 -4.81 -8.49 17.38
N VAL A 56 -5.42 -7.91 16.35
CA VAL A 56 -4.87 -6.79 15.59
C VAL A 56 -5.31 -5.47 16.24
N PRO A 57 -4.38 -4.68 16.83
CA PRO A 57 -4.73 -3.46 17.55
C PRO A 57 -5.40 -2.41 16.66
N ASP A 58 -6.20 -1.53 17.27
CA ASP A 58 -6.89 -0.44 16.55
C ASP A 58 -5.92 0.54 15.86
N SER A 59 -4.66 0.61 16.28
CA SER A 59 -3.63 1.41 15.60
C SER A 59 -3.31 0.94 14.18
N TYR A 60 -3.76 -0.26 13.78
CA TYR A 60 -3.64 -0.80 12.42
C TYR A 60 -4.87 -0.47 11.56
N VAL A 61 -5.90 0.19 12.12
CA VAL A 61 -7.10 0.55 11.37
C VAL A 61 -6.81 1.76 10.47
N ILE A 62 -7.09 1.59 9.19
CA ILE A 62 -7.20 2.66 8.22
C ILE A 62 -8.68 3.03 8.15
N GLY A 63 -9.05 4.15 8.75
CA GLY A 63 -10.44 4.62 8.85
C GLY A 63 -10.85 5.58 7.74
N SER A 64 -12.14 5.89 7.65
CA SER A 64 -12.70 6.91 6.74
C SER A 64 -12.01 8.28 6.84
N ASP A 65 -11.48 8.64 8.01
CA ASP A 65 -10.74 9.89 8.22
C ASP A 65 -9.40 9.93 7.45
N GLN A 66 -8.93 8.78 7.00
CA GLN A 66 -7.72 8.62 6.20
C GLN A 66 -8.04 8.34 4.72
N LEU A 67 -9.32 8.25 4.33
CA LEU A 67 -9.76 8.12 2.94
C LEU A 67 -10.02 9.50 2.31
N ARG A 68 -9.99 9.57 0.98
CA ARG A 68 -10.23 10.79 0.20
C ARG A 68 -11.22 10.50 -0.91
N ASP A 69 -12.26 11.32 -1.03
CA ASP A 69 -13.07 11.38 -2.26
C ASP A 69 -12.23 12.01 -3.38
N THR A 70 -12.15 11.31 -4.51
CA THR A 70 -11.38 11.70 -5.70
C THR A 70 -12.26 12.01 -6.92
N VAL A 71 -13.59 11.94 -6.79
CA VAL A 71 -14.52 12.04 -7.94
C VAL A 71 -15.57 13.12 -7.74
N VAL A 72 -16.40 13.04 -6.70
CA VAL A 72 -17.62 13.85 -6.60
C VAL A 72 -17.36 15.13 -5.81
N HIS A 73 -16.72 14.99 -4.65
CA HIS A 73 -16.37 16.12 -3.78
C HIS A 73 -14.89 16.02 -3.42
N GLU A 74 -14.02 16.28 -4.40
CA GLU A 74 -12.58 16.08 -4.25
C GLU A 74 -12.03 16.72 -2.96
N GLY A 75 -11.50 15.88 -2.06
CA GLY A 75 -10.92 16.32 -0.78
C GLY A 75 -11.93 16.65 0.33
N ALA A 76 -13.23 16.46 0.12
CA ALA A 76 -14.23 16.55 1.17
C ALA A 76 -14.11 15.36 2.14
N LYS A 77 -14.44 15.61 3.41
CA LYS A 77 -14.59 14.55 4.40
C LYS A 77 -15.94 13.86 4.19
N VAL A 78 -15.92 12.54 4.18
CA VAL A 78 -17.13 11.71 4.17
C VAL A 78 -17.83 11.84 5.52
N ASP A 79 -19.16 12.04 5.53
CA ASP A 79 -19.95 12.02 6.75
C ASP A 79 -20.07 10.56 7.24
N PRO A 80 -19.58 10.21 8.44
CA PRO A 80 -19.66 8.84 8.97
C PRO A 80 -21.09 8.31 9.12
N ARG A 81 -22.10 9.20 9.10
CA ARG A 81 -23.52 8.80 9.10
C ARG A 81 -24.03 8.35 7.74
N SER A 82 -23.30 8.65 6.68
CA SER A 82 -23.57 8.15 5.34
C SER A 82 -22.65 6.97 5.03
N LEU A 83 -21.33 7.12 5.24
CA LEU A 83 -20.37 6.04 5.02
C LEU A 83 -19.24 6.05 6.07
N ASP A 84 -19.09 4.95 6.80
CA ASP A 84 -17.99 4.71 7.74
C ASP A 84 -17.28 3.39 7.40
N VAL A 85 -15.98 3.47 7.14
CA VAL A 85 -15.15 2.36 6.66
C VAL A 85 -13.98 2.17 7.61
N LYS A 86 -13.67 0.91 7.88
CA LYS A 86 -12.47 0.48 8.59
C LYS A 86 -11.80 -0.64 7.80
N VAL A 87 -10.52 -0.45 7.52
CA VAL A 87 -9.70 -1.46 6.88
C VAL A 87 -8.56 -1.86 7.80
N LYS A 88 -8.39 -3.17 8.00
CA LYS A 88 -7.15 -3.74 8.55
C LYS A 88 -6.51 -4.61 7.47
N VAL A 89 -5.19 -4.52 7.34
CA VAL A 89 -4.41 -5.31 6.39
C VAL A 89 -3.44 -6.19 7.16
N GLY A 90 -3.34 -7.45 6.75
CA GLY A 90 -2.39 -8.38 7.35
C GLY A 90 -1.76 -9.31 6.34
N TRP A 91 -0.66 -9.93 6.76
CA TRP A 91 -0.02 -11.02 6.03
C TRP A 91 0.35 -12.12 7.02
N VAL A 92 0.48 -13.35 6.54
CA VAL A 92 0.80 -14.49 7.40
C VAL A 92 2.28 -14.84 7.25
N LYS A 93 2.97 -14.99 8.39
CA LYS A 93 4.36 -15.42 8.43
C LYS A 93 4.55 -16.74 7.68
N GLY A 94 5.38 -16.72 6.64
CA GLY A 94 5.78 -17.91 5.90
C GLY A 94 4.93 -18.24 4.67
N ILE A 95 3.97 -17.38 4.30
CA ILE A 95 3.22 -17.50 3.05
C ILE A 95 3.12 -16.15 2.33
N ASN A 96 2.89 -16.19 1.01
CA ASN A 96 2.81 -15.01 0.14
C ASN A 96 1.35 -14.58 -0.06
N GLN A 97 0.65 -14.26 1.03
CA GLN A 97 -0.77 -13.86 0.98
C GLN A 97 -1.02 -12.64 1.86
N LEU A 98 -1.68 -11.64 1.27
CA LEU A 98 -2.28 -10.51 1.97
C LEU A 98 -3.74 -10.82 2.27
N TYR A 99 -4.18 -10.40 3.44
CA TYR A 99 -5.54 -10.49 3.92
C TYR A 99 -6.04 -9.09 4.22
N PHE A 100 -7.31 -8.85 3.91
CA PHE A 100 -7.96 -7.56 4.11
C PHE A 100 -9.25 -7.81 4.89
N LEU A 101 -9.38 -7.18 6.05
CA LEU A 101 -10.65 -7.03 6.72
C LEU A 101 -11.20 -5.65 6.33
N TYR A 102 -12.28 -5.65 5.56
CA TYR A 102 -13.03 -4.47 5.19
C TYR A 102 -14.36 -4.50 5.94
N GLU A 103 -14.54 -3.56 6.85
CA GLU A 103 -15.78 -3.37 7.58
C GLU A 103 -16.36 -2.01 7.16
N ALA A 104 -17.63 -1.99 6.79
CA ALA A 104 -18.27 -0.77 6.33
C ALA A 104 -19.71 -0.67 6.83
N TYR A 105 -20.08 0.55 7.21
CA TYR A 105 -21.45 1.00 7.33
C TYR A 105 -21.74 1.93 6.17
N ASP A 106 -22.85 1.70 5.49
CA ASP A 106 -23.42 2.60 4.48
C ASP A 106 -24.91 2.79 4.78
N ASP A 107 -25.40 4.02 4.64
CA ASP A 107 -26.83 4.32 4.75
C ASP A 107 -27.62 3.94 3.49
N TYR A 108 -26.92 3.61 2.40
CA TYR A 108 -27.50 3.09 1.17
C TYR A 108 -26.59 2.07 0.48
N TRP A 109 -27.08 0.83 0.32
CA TRP A 109 -26.36 -0.22 -0.39
C TRP A 109 -26.98 -0.49 -1.77
N ASP A 110 -26.20 -0.36 -2.85
CA ASP A 110 -26.54 -0.77 -4.21
C ASP A 110 -25.75 -2.01 -4.66
N PHE A 111 -26.45 -3.14 -4.67
CA PHE A 111 -25.97 -4.42 -5.18
C PHE A 111 -26.88 -5.01 -6.26
N ALA A 112 -27.79 -4.21 -6.82
CA ALA A 112 -28.87 -4.74 -7.64
C ALA A 112 -28.40 -5.25 -9.01
N LEU A 113 -27.32 -4.69 -9.54
CA LEU A 113 -26.74 -5.05 -10.83
C LEU A 113 -25.31 -5.59 -10.61
N ALA A 114 -24.66 -6.13 -11.64
CA ALA A 114 -23.26 -6.58 -11.55
C ALA A 114 -22.36 -5.67 -12.39
N ASN A 115 -22.47 -4.35 -12.18
CA ASN A 115 -21.70 -3.34 -12.90
C ASN A 115 -20.92 -2.45 -11.92
N ARG A 116 -20.17 -1.48 -12.46
CA ARG A 116 -19.30 -0.59 -11.66
C ARG A 116 -20.04 0.52 -10.91
N HIS A 117 -21.37 0.56 -10.97
CA HIS A 117 -22.15 1.53 -10.19
C HIS A 117 -22.41 1.04 -8.76
N ASN A 118 -22.18 -0.24 -8.48
CA ASN A 118 -22.40 -0.82 -7.17
C ASN A 118 -21.38 -0.34 -6.14
N ASP A 119 -21.72 -0.55 -4.86
CA ASP A 119 -20.77 -0.44 -3.77
C ASP A 119 -19.76 -1.58 -3.83
N ILE A 120 -18.50 -1.24 -4.06
CA ILE A 120 -17.39 -2.18 -4.20
C ILE A 120 -16.20 -1.72 -3.37
N PHE A 121 -15.42 -2.69 -2.90
CA PHE A 121 -14.10 -2.46 -2.33
C PHE A 121 -13.05 -2.98 -3.33
N GLU A 122 -12.24 -2.07 -3.86
CA GLU A 122 -11.18 -2.38 -4.82
C GLU A 122 -9.80 -2.32 -4.16
N VAL A 123 -8.95 -3.29 -4.47
CA VAL A 123 -7.58 -3.40 -3.94
C VAL A 123 -6.59 -3.35 -5.10
N VAL A 124 -5.64 -2.42 -5.03
CA VAL A 124 -4.52 -2.29 -5.96
C VAL A 124 -3.22 -2.47 -5.18
N VAL A 125 -2.32 -3.33 -5.68
CA VAL A 125 -1.03 -3.62 -5.03
C VAL A 125 0.10 -3.35 -6.02
N ASP A 126 0.96 -2.40 -5.69
CA ASP A 126 2.24 -2.14 -6.34
C ASP A 126 3.37 -2.69 -5.45
N GLY A 127 3.75 -3.95 -5.69
CA GLY A 127 4.65 -4.69 -4.81
C GLY A 127 6.13 -4.28 -4.91
N ASP A 128 6.52 -3.61 -5.98
CA ASP A 128 7.90 -3.13 -6.20
C ASP A 128 8.02 -1.60 -6.13
N LEU A 129 6.92 -0.90 -5.82
CA LEU A 129 6.83 0.55 -5.77
C LEU A 129 7.28 1.21 -7.09
N SER A 130 7.06 0.53 -8.22
CA SER A 130 7.42 1.04 -9.55
C SER A 130 6.53 2.19 -10.01
N GLY A 131 5.35 2.35 -9.39
CA GLY A 131 4.27 3.21 -9.86
C GLY A 131 3.39 2.53 -10.92
N GLY A 132 3.59 1.24 -11.19
CA GLY A 132 2.96 0.53 -12.30
C GLY A 132 3.48 0.96 -13.69
N PRO A 133 2.96 0.36 -14.78
CA PRO A 133 3.17 0.86 -16.15
C PRO A 133 2.38 2.14 -16.48
#